data_AF-A0A1T4MEB0-F1
#
_entry.id   AF-A0A1T4MEB0-F1
#
_cell.length_a   1.000
_cell.length_b   1.000
_cell.length_c   1.000
_cell.angle_alpha   90.00
_cell.angle_beta   90.00
_cell.angle_gamma   90.00
#
_symmetry.space_group_name_H-M   'P 1'
#
loop_
_entity.id
_entity.type
_entity.pdbx_description
1 polymer ?
#
loop_
_entity_poly.entity_id
_entity_poly.type
_entity_poly.pdbx_seq_one_letter_code
_entity_poly.pdbx_strand_id
1 'polypeptide(L)'
;MKFTSAIFDFNGTLFFDSDYHFKAWKKLVKEEFNHELTEVEMNTIIHGCPNIEAIERLAPNAYSLDKKNELSKLKEAMYREICASIDHISLVDGAPELMNYLKENNIPLTIASASIIENIDFFYTTFHLDQWMKLEDIIYDNGTYKNKIAMFNDALSILGKEKESCIIFEDSLSGVLSAIEAGFKHIILLHQHQYREDFDKYPEILFHSNNFYDVLNYIKSN
;
A
#
# COMPACT_ATOMS: atom_id res chain seq x y z
N MET A 1 -8.16 -25.56 0.95
CA MET A 1 -8.13 -24.14 0.54
C MET A 1 -7.34 -24.02 -0.74
N LYS A 2 -7.80 -23.18 -1.65
CA LYS A 2 -7.13 -22.93 -2.95
C LYS A 2 -5.82 -22.16 -2.81
N PHE A 3 -5.68 -21.38 -1.73
CA PHE A 3 -4.51 -20.54 -1.47
C PHE A 3 -3.64 -21.10 -0.36
N THR A 4 -2.32 -20.96 -0.50
CA THR A 4 -1.31 -21.46 0.43
C THR A 4 -0.40 -20.36 0.99
N SER A 5 -0.52 -19.13 0.47
CA SER A 5 0.14 -17.91 0.95
C SER A 5 -0.70 -16.68 0.60
N ALA A 6 -0.48 -15.58 1.32
CA ALA A 6 -1.07 -14.28 1.05
C ALA A 6 0.00 -13.17 1.09
N ILE A 7 -0.03 -12.26 0.12
CA ILE A 7 0.79 -11.04 0.14
C ILE A 7 -0.12 -9.84 0.02
N PHE A 8 0.00 -8.91 0.96
CA PHE A 8 -0.80 -7.70 1.00
C PHE A 8 0.05 -6.50 0.57
N ASP A 9 -0.48 -5.66 -0.30
CA ASP A 9 -0.08 -4.27 -0.27
C ASP A 9 -0.58 -3.60 1.03
N PHE A 10 -0.02 -2.44 1.36
CA PHE A 10 -0.31 -1.75 2.62
C PHE A 10 -1.19 -0.51 2.44
N ASN A 11 -0.62 0.59 1.97
CA ASN A 11 -1.32 1.86 1.75
C ASN A 11 -2.39 1.66 0.66
N GLY A 12 -3.60 2.16 0.87
CA GLY A 12 -4.72 1.95 -0.05
C GLY A 12 -5.34 0.55 -0.02
N THR A 13 -4.66 -0.46 0.53
CA THR A 13 -5.15 -1.85 0.63
C THR A 13 -5.52 -2.24 2.06
N LEU A 14 -4.54 -2.38 2.96
CA LEU A 14 -4.75 -2.68 4.38
C LEU A 14 -5.12 -1.43 5.20
N PHE A 15 -4.73 -0.25 4.71
CA PHE A 15 -4.98 1.02 5.37
C PHE A 15 -5.37 2.09 4.34
N PHE A 16 -6.63 2.53 4.37
CA PHE A 16 -7.11 3.62 3.53
C PHE A 16 -6.64 4.97 4.07
N ASP A 17 -5.63 5.56 3.41
CA ASP A 17 -4.85 6.66 3.95
C ASP A 17 -4.67 7.86 3.00
N SER A 18 -5.35 7.83 1.86
CA SER A 18 -5.34 8.89 0.84
C SER A 18 -5.56 10.28 1.44
N ASP A 19 -6.53 10.42 2.35
CA ASP A 19 -6.86 11.70 3.01
C ASP A 19 -5.73 12.20 3.94
N TYR A 20 -4.95 11.29 4.52
CA TYR A 20 -3.83 11.66 5.40
C TYR A 20 -2.63 12.09 4.56
N HIS A 21 -2.37 11.41 3.44
CA HIS A 21 -1.42 11.88 2.44
C HIS A 21 -1.80 13.26 1.91
N PHE A 22 -3.09 13.49 1.64
CA PHE A 22 -3.59 14.80 1.21
C PHE A 22 -3.25 15.90 2.21
N LYS A 23 -3.56 15.68 3.50
CA LYS A 23 -3.25 16.62 4.59
C LYS A 23 -1.74 16.87 4.72
N ALA A 24 -0.92 15.83 4.61
CA ALA A 24 0.53 15.95 4.69
C ALA A 24 1.11 16.81 3.57
N TRP A 25 0.64 16.61 2.34
CA TRP A 25 1.03 17.45 1.21
C TRP A 25 0.59 18.90 1.37
N LYS A 26 -0.64 19.16 1.83
CA LYS A 26 -1.08 20.53 2.12
C LYS A 26 -0.20 21.21 3.15
N LYS A 27 0.18 20.49 4.22
CA LYS A 27 1.08 20.99 5.26
C LYS A 27 2.47 21.33 4.67
N LEU A 28 3.08 20.39 3.94
CA LEU A 28 4.37 20.60 3.30
C LEU A 28 4.35 21.80 2.34
N VAL A 29 3.36 21.86 1.44
CA VAL A 29 3.27 22.91 0.42
C VAL A 29 3.08 24.28 1.06
N LYS A 30 2.28 24.36 2.12
CA LYS A 30 2.10 25.59 2.89
C LYS A 30 3.38 26.04 3.58
N GLU A 31 4.11 25.12 4.23
CA GLU A 31 5.29 25.45 5.02
C GLU A 31 6.52 25.74 4.15
N GLU A 32 6.76 24.93 3.12
CA GLU A 32 8.00 24.99 2.32
C GLU A 32 7.86 25.86 1.06
N PHE A 33 6.64 26.09 0.57
CA PHE A 33 6.39 26.81 -0.68
C PHE A 33 5.52 28.06 -0.48
N ASN A 34 5.01 28.30 0.74
CA ASN A 34 4.08 29.39 1.05
C ASN A 34 2.88 29.43 0.08
N HIS A 35 2.39 28.25 -0.31
CA HIS A 35 1.28 28.07 -1.25
C HIS A 35 0.15 27.27 -0.60
N GLU A 36 -1.10 27.63 -0.91
CA GLU A 36 -2.27 26.88 -0.46
C GLU A 36 -2.66 25.89 -1.54
N LEU A 37 -2.26 24.63 -1.35
CA LEU A 37 -2.50 23.56 -2.31
C LEU A 37 -4.00 23.28 -2.49
N THR A 38 -4.48 23.42 -3.73
CA THR A 38 -5.87 23.18 -4.10
C THR A 38 -6.14 21.69 -4.38
N GLU A 39 -7.41 21.28 -4.32
CA GLU A 39 -7.81 19.92 -4.71
C GLU A 39 -7.53 19.62 -6.19
N VAL A 40 -7.62 20.64 -7.06
CA VAL A 40 -7.29 20.47 -8.48
C VAL A 40 -5.81 20.18 -8.67
N GLU A 41 -4.94 20.96 -8.01
CA GLU A 41 -3.49 20.74 -8.05
C GLU A 41 -3.13 19.38 -7.44
N MET A 42 -3.75 19.00 -6.32
CA MET A 42 -3.55 17.66 -5.76
C MET A 42 -3.84 16.56 -6.79
N ASN A 43 -5.02 16.61 -7.42
CA ASN A 43 -5.44 15.57 -8.35
C ASN A 43 -4.63 15.56 -9.66
N THR A 44 -4.07 16.70 -10.08
CA THR A 44 -3.40 16.84 -11.38
C THR A 44 -1.86 16.81 -11.28
N ILE A 45 -1.30 17.21 -10.16
CA ILE A 45 0.15 17.35 -9.94
C ILE A 45 0.68 16.20 -9.09
N ILE A 46 -0.03 15.84 -8.01
CA ILE A 46 0.49 15.00 -6.93
C ILE A 46 -0.06 13.57 -7.01
N HIS A 47 -1.36 13.39 -7.22
CA HIS A 47 -1.98 12.06 -7.23
C HIS A 47 -1.34 11.13 -8.26
N GLY A 48 -1.06 9.90 -7.83
CA GLY A 48 -0.56 8.83 -8.70
C GLY A 48 0.92 8.96 -9.12
N CYS A 49 1.71 9.82 -8.48
CA CYS A 49 3.15 9.90 -8.74
C CYS A 49 4.00 9.83 -7.46
N PRO A 50 5.27 9.38 -7.54
CA PRO A 50 6.18 9.34 -6.40
C PRO A 50 6.47 10.75 -5.84
N ASN A 51 6.79 10.84 -4.55
CA ASN A 51 7.04 12.12 -3.87
C ASN A 51 8.06 13.02 -4.58
N ILE A 52 9.17 12.46 -5.06
CA ILE A 52 10.22 13.23 -5.77
C ILE A 52 9.69 13.85 -7.06
N GLU A 53 8.83 13.12 -7.78
CA GLU A 53 8.20 13.61 -9.00
C GLU A 53 7.15 14.67 -8.67
N ALA A 54 6.32 14.46 -7.64
CA ALA A 54 5.36 15.44 -7.17
C ALA A 54 6.04 16.76 -6.78
N ILE A 55 7.17 16.71 -6.05
CA ILE A 55 7.96 17.89 -5.69
C ILE A 55 8.51 18.60 -6.93
N GLU A 56 9.03 17.85 -7.91
CA GLU A 56 9.51 18.44 -9.16
C GLU A 56 8.38 19.10 -9.96
N ARG A 57 7.19 18.53 -9.99
CA ARG A 57 6.04 19.14 -10.67
C ARG A 57 5.53 20.38 -9.93
N LEU A 58 5.58 20.38 -8.60
CA LEU A 58 5.19 21.54 -7.77
C LEU A 58 6.16 22.71 -7.90
N ALA A 59 7.47 22.45 -7.96
CA ALA A 59 8.50 23.47 -8.15
C ALA A 59 9.56 23.03 -9.17
N PRO A 60 9.25 23.15 -10.48
CA PRO A 60 10.12 22.67 -11.54
C PRO A 60 11.51 23.30 -11.49
N ASN A 61 12.54 22.46 -11.50
CA ASN A 61 13.96 22.84 -11.44
C ASN A 61 14.38 23.70 -10.23
N ALA A 62 13.54 23.80 -9.19
CA ALA A 62 13.83 24.64 -8.03
C ALA A 62 14.83 23.99 -7.05
N TYR A 63 14.88 22.66 -7.02
CA TYR A 63 15.60 21.90 -5.99
C TYR A 63 16.52 20.84 -6.57
N SER A 64 17.66 20.63 -5.90
CA SER A 64 18.52 19.47 -6.14
C SER A 64 17.83 18.16 -5.75
N LEU A 65 18.33 17.03 -6.23
CA LEU A 65 17.81 15.71 -5.84
C LEU A 65 17.89 15.51 -4.31
N ASP A 66 18.99 15.91 -3.68
CA ASP A 66 19.14 15.82 -2.23
C ASP A 66 18.07 16.60 -1.48
N LYS A 67 17.78 17.84 -1.92
CA LYS A 67 16.72 18.65 -1.31
C LYS A 67 15.33 18.04 -1.53
N LYS A 68 15.07 17.42 -2.69
CA LYS A 68 13.81 16.68 -2.92
C LYS A 68 13.69 15.47 -2.00
N ASN A 69 14.79 14.76 -1.76
CA ASN A 69 14.82 13.64 -0.82
C ASN A 69 14.53 14.10 0.63
N GLU A 70 15.08 15.24 1.05
CA GLU A 70 14.75 15.86 2.35
C GLU A 70 13.26 16.21 2.45
N LEU A 71 12.70 16.88 1.43
CA LEU A 71 11.29 17.25 1.40
C LEU A 71 10.37 16.02 1.38
N SER A 72 10.75 14.96 0.66
CA SER A 72 10.02 13.68 0.66
C SER A 72 9.99 13.08 2.07
N LYS A 73 11.13 13.00 2.76
CA LYS A 73 11.21 12.50 4.14
C LYS A 73 10.42 13.36 5.12
N LEU A 74 10.46 14.68 4.95
CA LEU A 74 9.68 15.62 5.77
C LEU A 74 8.18 15.39 5.58
N LYS A 75 7.71 15.24 4.33
CA LYS A 75 6.31 14.92 4.03
C LYS A 75 5.88 13.60 4.66
N GLU A 76 6.71 12.56 4.61
CA GLU A 76 6.41 11.28 5.27
C GLU A 76 6.38 11.41 6.80
N ALA A 77 7.25 12.22 7.40
CA ALA A 77 7.19 12.52 8.82
C ALA A 77 5.88 13.26 9.19
N MET A 78 5.48 14.27 8.42
CA MET A 78 4.21 14.97 8.60
C MET A 78 3.01 14.03 8.45
N TYR A 79 3.06 13.09 7.50
CA TYR A 79 2.04 12.06 7.32
C TYR A 79 1.91 11.17 8.57
N ARG A 80 3.03 10.67 9.13
CA ARG A 80 3.01 9.90 10.38
C ARG A 80 2.48 10.72 11.56
N GLU A 81 2.86 11.99 11.68
CA GLU A 81 2.33 12.90 12.71
C GLU A 81 0.82 13.05 12.61
N ILE A 82 0.29 13.22 11.39
CA ILE A 82 -1.14 13.32 11.13
C ILE A 82 -1.82 12.02 11.55
N CYS A 83 -1.32 10.87 11.11
CA CYS A 83 -1.87 9.56 11.49
C CYS A 83 -1.87 9.34 13.01
N ALA A 84 -0.78 9.71 13.70
CA ALA A 84 -0.67 9.59 15.16
C ALA A 84 -1.67 10.49 15.92
N SER A 85 -2.18 11.55 15.29
CA SER A 85 -3.18 12.45 15.87
C SER A 85 -4.63 11.99 15.69
N ILE A 86 -4.87 10.95 14.88
CA ILE A 86 -6.22 10.44 14.63
C ILE A 86 -6.61 9.46 15.73
N ASP A 87 -7.64 9.82 16.48
CA ASP A 87 -8.30 8.89 17.40
C ASP A 87 -8.88 7.71 16.61
N HIS A 88 -8.65 6.49 17.09
CA HIS A 88 -9.16 5.25 16.50
C HIS A 88 -8.72 5.00 15.04
N ILE A 89 -7.48 5.38 14.68
CA ILE A 89 -6.86 4.93 13.43
C ILE A 89 -6.88 3.39 13.38
N SER A 90 -7.36 2.82 12.28
CA SER A 90 -7.54 1.38 12.13
C SER A 90 -7.17 0.90 10.73
N LEU A 91 -6.90 -0.41 10.62
CA LEU A 91 -6.89 -1.10 9.35
C LEU A 91 -8.29 -1.07 8.72
N VAL A 92 -8.36 -1.37 7.42
CA VAL A 92 -9.62 -1.53 6.68
C VAL A 92 -10.49 -2.58 7.35
N ASP A 93 -11.79 -2.30 7.43
CA ASP A 93 -12.80 -3.17 8.03
C ASP A 93 -12.68 -4.61 7.55
N GLY A 94 -12.54 -5.56 8.48
CA GLY A 94 -12.39 -6.99 8.20
C GLY A 94 -10.94 -7.47 7.99
N ALA A 95 -9.95 -6.57 7.91
CA ALA A 95 -8.56 -6.97 7.67
C ALA A 95 -8.01 -7.83 8.81
N PRO A 96 -8.20 -7.48 10.11
CA PRO A 96 -7.81 -8.33 11.22
C PRO A 96 -8.48 -9.71 11.16
N GLU A 97 -9.77 -9.78 10.82
CA GLU A 97 -10.53 -11.02 10.70
C GLU A 97 -10.00 -11.92 9.59
N LEU A 98 -9.65 -11.34 8.43
CA LEU A 98 -9.03 -12.09 7.35
C LEU A 98 -7.64 -12.61 7.75
N MET A 99 -6.79 -11.77 8.33
CA MET A 99 -5.44 -12.18 8.73
C MET A 99 -5.48 -13.24 9.85
N ASN A 100 -6.41 -13.13 10.79
CA ASN A 100 -6.68 -14.17 11.79
C ASN A 100 -7.10 -15.49 11.14
N TYR A 101 -8.04 -15.45 10.20
CA TYR A 101 -8.47 -16.63 9.46
C TYR A 101 -7.32 -17.29 8.70
N LEU A 102 -6.47 -16.52 8.01
CA LEU A 102 -5.30 -17.04 7.31
C LEU A 102 -4.34 -17.73 8.29
N LYS A 103 -4.04 -17.09 9.42
CA LYS A 103 -3.19 -17.64 10.48
C LYS A 103 -3.75 -18.93 11.09
N GLU A 104 -5.04 -18.96 11.43
CA GLU A 104 -5.74 -20.14 11.98
C GLU A 104 -5.71 -21.33 11.02
N ASN A 105 -5.63 -21.07 9.71
CA ASN A 105 -5.56 -22.09 8.67
C ASN A 105 -4.13 -22.37 8.18
N ASN A 106 -3.11 -21.89 8.91
CA ASN A 106 -1.69 -22.08 8.59
C ASN A 106 -1.31 -21.56 7.19
N ILE A 107 -1.97 -20.49 6.73
CA ILE A 107 -1.61 -19.78 5.51
C ILE A 107 -0.67 -18.64 5.90
N PRO A 108 0.64 -18.74 5.63
CA PRO A 108 1.58 -17.66 5.92
C PRO A 108 1.24 -16.42 5.08
N LEU A 109 1.44 -15.26 5.68
CA LEU A 109 1.15 -13.97 5.07
C LEU A 109 2.27 -12.97 5.34
N THR A 110 2.44 -12.03 4.42
CA THR A 110 3.30 -10.86 4.63
C THR A 110 2.79 -9.65 3.85
N ILE A 111 3.47 -8.51 4.01
CA ILE A 111 3.23 -7.26 3.31
C ILE A 111 4.34 -7.01 2.28
N ALA A 112 3.98 -6.46 1.12
CA ALA A 112 4.89 -5.91 0.12
C ALA A 112 4.46 -4.49 -0.25
N SER A 113 5.05 -3.50 0.43
CA SER A 113 4.66 -2.09 0.35
C SER A 113 5.76 -1.22 -0.24
N ALA A 114 5.41 -0.23 -1.06
CA ALA A 114 6.36 0.78 -1.55
C ALA A 114 6.70 1.85 -0.49
N SER A 115 6.26 1.68 0.76
CA SER A 115 6.60 2.57 1.88
C SER A 115 8.04 2.40 2.36
N ILE A 116 8.62 3.48 2.86
CA ILE A 116 9.92 3.47 3.56
C ILE A 116 9.81 2.81 4.94
N ILE A 117 10.93 2.35 5.49
CA ILE A 117 10.99 1.66 6.79
C ILE A 117 10.38 2.47 7.92
N GLU A 118 10.55 3.79 7.94
CA GLU A 118 10.00 4.63 9.01
C GLU A 118 8.45 4.60 9.05
N ASN A 119 7.80 4.41 7.90
CA ASN A 119 6.36 4.21 7.85
C ASN A 119 5.99 2.80 8.30
N ILE A 120 6.74 1.79 7.85
CA ILE A 120 6.51 0.39 8.26
C ILE A 120 6.65 0.24 9.78
N ASP A 121 7.72 0.74 10.39
CA ASP A 121 7.94 0.67 11.85
C ASP A 121 6.81 1.34 12.64
N PHE A 122 6.39 2.52 12.18
CA PHE A 122 5.29 3.27 12.77
C PHE A 122 3.98 2.46 12.74
N PHE A 123 3.61 1.93 11.57
CA PHE A 123 2.35 1.20 11.43
C PHE A 123 2.40 -0.23 11.97
N TYR A 124 3.57 -0.86 12.00
CA TYR A 124 3.78 -2.15 12.65
C TYR A 124 3.40 -2.08 14.12
N THR A 125 3.84 -1.01 14.80
CA THR A 125 3.50 -0.73 16.19
C THR A 125 2.05 -0.27 16.34
N THR A 126 1.61 0.67 15.49
CA THR A 126 0.27 1.29 15.59
C THR A 126 -0.87 0.29 15.39
N PHE A 127 -0.70 -0.64 14.45
CA PHE A 127 -1.72 -1.65 14.11
C PHE A 127 -1.44 -3.04 14.71
N HIS A 128 -0.43 -3.16 15.57
CA HIS A 128 -0.04 -4.43 16.21
C HIS A 128 0.15 -5.58 15.20
N LEU A 129 0.88 -5.30 14.12
CA LEU A 129 1.07 -6.27 13.03
C LEU A 129 1.87 -7.51 13.45
N ASP A 130 2.54 -7.45 14.60
CA ASP A 130 3.22 -8.56 15.27
C ASP A 130 2.32 -9.76 15.57
N GLN A 131 1.01 -9.53 15.62
CA GLN A 131 0.02 -10.59 15.76
C GLN A 131 0.00 -11.54 14.55
N TRP A 132 0.41 -11.10 13.36
CA TRP A 132 0.28 -11.88 12.12
C TRP A 132 1.61 -12.17 11.43
N MET A 133 2.57 -11.26 11.50
CA MET A 133 3.85 -11.38 10.79
C MET A 133 4.98 -10.70 11.57
N LYS A 134 6.21 -11.18 11.37
CA LYS A 134 7.37 -10.50 11.94
C LYS A 134 7.74 -9.29 11.10
N LEU A 135 8.30 -8.27 11.72
CA LEU A 135 8.80 -7.09 11.02
C LEU A 135 9.85 -7.45 9.94
N GLU A 136 10.71 -8.44 10.22
CA GLU A 136 11.74 -8.94 9.29
C GLU A 136 11.17 -9.60 8.03
N ASP A 137 9.90 -10.00 8.04
CA ASP A 137 9.24 -10.66 6.92
C ASP A 137 8.54 -9.66 5.99
N ILE A 138 8.39 -8.39 6.39
CA ILE A 138 7.74 -7.34 5.60
C ILE A 138 8.69 -6.80 4.54
N ILE A 139 8.25 -6.83 3.28
CA ILE A 139 8.97 -6.19 2.18
C ILE A 139 8.55 -4.73 2.06
N TYR A 140 9.56 -3.85 2.06
CA TYR A 140 9.38 -2.40 2.02
C TYR A 140 10.39 -1.74 1.08
N ASP A 141 10.19 -0.46 0.74
CA ASP A 141 11.16 0.28 -0.06
C ASP A 141 12.40 0.63 0.76
N ASN A 142 13.46 -0.16 0.55
CA ASN A 142 14.80 0.06 1.09
C ASN A 142 15.74 0.74 0.08
N GLY A 143 15.22 1.22 -1.06
CA GLY A 143 15.97 1.84 -2.15
C GLY A 143 16.67 0.87 -3.10
N THR A 144 16.56 -0.45 -2.88
CA THR A 144 17.18 -1.47 -3.75
C THR A 144 16.21 -2.06 -4.78
N TYR A 145 14.90 -1.89 -4.57
CA TYR A 145 13.87 -2.42 -5.46
C TYR A 145 13.66 -1.52 -6.68
N LYS A 146 13.75 -2.12 -7.86
CA LYS A 146 13.47 -1.41 -9.12
C LYS A 146 11.96 -1.19 -9.34
N ASN A 147 11.15 -2.13 -8.88
CA ASN A 147 9.70 -2.13 -9.05
C ASN A 147 9.04 -3.11 -8.06
N LYS A 148 7.70 -3.08 -8.01
CA LYS A 148 6.89 -3.93 -7.13
C LYS A 148 6.96 -5.42 -7.49
N ILE A 149 7.31 -5.77 -8.74
CA ILE A 149 7.52 -7.16 -9.19
C ILE A 149 8.60 -7.84 -8.34
N ALA A 150 9.74 -7.17 -8.15
CA ALA A 150 10.83 -7.69 -7.31
C ALA A 150 10.39 -7.85 -5.85
N MET A 151 9.60 -6.90 -5.34
CA MET A 151 9.06 -6.96 -3.98
C MET A 151 8.14 -8.16 -3.76
N PHE A 152 7.23 -8.44 -4.71
CA PHE A 152 6.36 -9.61 -4.63
C PHE A 152 7.13 -10.94 -4.68
N ASN A 153 8.20 -11.01 -5.49
CA ASN A 153 9.03 -12.22 -5.56
C ASN A 153 9.78 -12.47 -4.24
N ASP A 154 10.33 -11.42 -3.63
CA ASP A 154 11.00 -11.53 -2.33
C ASP A 154 10.02 -11.89 -1.22
N ALA A 155 8.84 -11.28 -1.21
CA ALA A 155 7.76 -11.63 -0.27
C ALA A 155 7.38 -13.11 -0.41
N LEU A 156 7.18 -13.61 -1.63
CA LEU A 156 6.89 -15.03 -1.86
C LEU A 156 8.04 -15.95 -1.40
N SER A 157 9.28 -15.53 -1.63
CA SER A 157 10.47 -16.28 -1.19
C SER A 157 10.53 -16.40 0.34
N ILE A 158 10.20 -15.34 1.08
CA ILE A 158 10.12 -15.36 2.55
C ILE A 158 9.04 -16.34 3.02
N LEU A 159 7.87 -16.34 2.37
CA LEU A 159 6.77 -17.24 2.71
C LEU A 159 7.09 -18.71 2.36
N GLY A 160 8.04 -18.96 1.45
CA GLY A 160 8.44 -20.30 1.03
C GLY A 160 7.30 -21.07 0.34
N LYS A 161 6.52 -20.37 -0.50
CA LYS A 161 5.34 -20.93 -1.20
C LYS A 161 5.42 -20.73 -2.71
N GLU A 162 4.52 -21.42 -3.40
CA GLU A 162 4.39 -21.36 -4.86
C GLU A 162 3.46 -20.22 -5.29
N LYS A 163 3.84 -19.56 -6.38
CA LYS A 163 3.15 -18.40 -6.94
C LYS A 163 1.72 -18.72 -7.38
N GLU A 164 1.49 -19.92 -7.91
CA GLU A 164 0.20 -20.42 -8.41
C GLU A 164 -0.87 -20.51 -7.33
N SER A 165 -0.48 -20.55 -6.06
CA SER A 165 -1.40 -20.63 -4.91
C SER A 165 -1.22 -19.46 -3.95
N CYS A 166 -0.50 -18.42 -4.35
CA CYS A 166 -0.39 -17.18 -3.58
C CYS A 166 -1.50 -16.22 -4.02
N ILE A 167 -2.22 -15.66 -3.04
CA ILE A 167 -3.19 -14.60 -3.28
C ILE A 167 -2.56 -13.22 -2.99
N ILE A 168 -2.74 -12.27 -3.89
CA ILE A 168 -2.28 -10.89 -3.76
C ILE A 168 -3.47 -10.00 -3.41
N PHE A 169 -3.29 -9.09 -2.46
CA PHE A 169 -4.24 -8.02 -2.17
C PHE A 169 -3.63 -6.69 -2.58
N GLU A 170 -4.32 -5.95 -3.44
CA GLU A 170 -3.84 -4.72 -4.08
C GLU A 170 -4.98 -3.73 -4.28
N ASP A 171 -4.68 -2.45 -4.43
CA ASP A 171 -5.68 -1.40 -4.70
C ASP A 171 -5.42 -0.64 -6.01
N SER A 172 -4.21 -0.77 -6.55
CA SER A 172 -3.76 0.06 -7.67
C SER A 172 -3.61 -0.74 -8.97
N LEU A 173 -3.93 -0.10 -10.10
CA LEU A 173 -3.67 -0.70 -11.42
C LEU A 173 -2.19 -1.04 -11.61
N SER A 174 -1.28 -0.19 -11.12
CA SER A 174 0.16 -0.42 -11.22
C SER A 174 0.62 -1.66 -10.44
N GLY A 175 0.03 -1.88 -9.26
CA GLY A 175 0.30 -3.03 -8.42
C GLY A 175 -0.27 -4.32 -8.98
N VAL A 176 -1.52 -4.29 -9.47
CA VAL A 176 -2.14 -5.38 -10.24
C VAL A 176 -1.26 -5.80 -11.41
N LEU A 177 -0.87 -4.84 -12.25
CA LEU A 177 -0.03 -5.13 -13.42
C LEU A 177 1.33 -5.72 -13.02
N SER A 178 1.92 -5.23 -11.91
CA SER A 178 3.15 -5.80 -11.37
C SER A 178 2.96 -7.23 -10.87
N ALA A 179 1.84 -7.55 -10.22
CA ALA A 179 1.53 -8.90 -9.77
C ALA A 179 1.31 -9.85 -10.96
N ILE A 180 0.59 -9.41 -11.99
CA ILE A 180 0.37 -10.18 -13.22
C ILE A 180 1.70 -10.42 -13.95
N GLU A 181 2.53 -9.39 -14.12
CA GLU A 181 3.85 -9.50 -14.76
C GLU A 181 4.80 -10.40 -13.96
N ALA A 182 4.72 -10.36 -12.62
CA ALA A 182 5.40 -11.30 -11.76
C ALA A 182 4.87 -12.74 -11.95
N GLY A 183 3.67 -12.94 -12.49
CA GLY A 183 3.07 -14.25 -12.79
C GLY A 183 2.07 -14.74 -11.73
N PHE A 184 1.65 -13.88 -10.79
CA PHE A 184 0.59 -14.23 -9.85
C PHE A 184 -0.75 -14.28 -10.58
N LYS A 185 -1.59 -15.24 -10.21
CA LYS A 185 -2.86 -15.54 -10.91
C LYS A 185 -4.10 -15.23 -10.09
N HIS A 186 -3.91 -14.81 -8.84
CA HIS A 186 -4.97 -14.68 -7.86
C HIS A 186 -4.81 -13.34 -7.15
N ILE A 187 -5.61 -12.36 -7.58
CA ILE A 187 -5.56 -11.00 -7.09
C ILE A 187 -6.95 -10.64 -6.55
N ILE A 188 -6.98 -10.05 -5.36
CA ILE A 188 -8.15 -9.42 -4.77
C ILE A 188 -7.90 -7.92 -4.76
N LEU A 189 -8.84 -7.18 -5.33
CA LEU A 189 -8.68 -5.74 -5.53
C LEU A 189 -9.47 -4.95 -4.47
N LEU A 190 -8.78 -4.15 -3.66
CA LEU A 190 -9.37 -3.32 -2.61
C LEU A 190 -9.55 -1.88 -3.08
N HIS A 191 -10.66 -1.24 -2.69
CA HIS A 191 -10.85 0.17 -3.00
C HIS A 191 -11.54 0.98 -1.91
N GLN A 192 -10.99 2.16 -1.64
CA GLN A 192 -11.68 3.17 -0.85
C GLN A 192 -12.85 3.82 -1.62
N HIS A 193 -12.70 3.97 -2.94
CA HIS A 193 -13.67 4.66 -3.82
C HIS A 193 -13.94 3.84 -5.08
N GLN A 194 -15.04 4.11 -5.78
CA GLN A 194 -15.35 3.40 -7.02
C GLN A 194 -14.25 3.61 -8.07
N TYR A 195 -13.76 2.52 -8.67
CA TYR A 195 -12.73 2.60 -9.71
C TYR A 195 -13.22 3.37 -10.93
N ARG A 196 -12.27 4.04 -11.59
CA ARG A 196 -12.50 4.64 -12.92
C ARG A 196 -11.97 3.73 -14.02
N GLU A 197 -11.02 2.87 -13.68
CA GLU A 197 -10.40 1.90 -14.55
C GLU A 197 -11.28 0.67 -14.75
N ASP A 198 -11.26 0.13 -15.97
CA ASP A 198 -11.87 -1.16 -16.29
C ASP A 198 -10.92 -2.29 -15.89
N PHE A 199 -11.16 -2.85 -14.70
CA PHE A 199 -10.44 -3.99 -14.14
C PHE A 199 -10.99 -5.34 -14.63
N ASP A 200 -12.19 -5.38 -15.21
CA ASP A 200 -12.86 -6.62 -15.64
C ASP A 200 -12.11 -7.34 -16.77
N LYS A 201 -11.22 -6.62 -17.46
CA LYS A 201 -10.34 -7.17 -18.50
C LYS A 201 -9.19 -8.04 -17.95
N TYR A 202 -8.96 -8.07 -16.64
CA TYR A 202 -7.88 -8.84 -16.01
C TYR A 202 -8.44 -10.10 -15.33
N PRO A 203 -8.33 -11.29 -15.93
CA PRO A 203 -8.88 -12.53 -15.37
C PRO A 203 -8.20 -12.97 -14.06
N GLU A 204 -7.01 -12.44 -13.76
CA GLU A 204 -6.29 -12.68 -12.51
C GLU A 204 -6.97 -12.01 -11.31
N ILE A 205 -7.81 -10.99 -11.54
CA ILE A 205 -8.63 -10.35 -10.51
C ILE A 205 -9.84 -11.22 -10.25
N LEU A 206 -9.86 -11.83 -9.07
CA LEU A 206 -10.86 -12.81 -8.67
C LEU A 206 -12.11 -12.16 -8.06
N PHE A 207 -11.90 -11.04 -7.37
CA PHE A 207 -12.92 -10.31 -6.62
C PHE A 207 -12.43 -8.89 -6.33
N HIS A 208 -13.36 -7.97 -6.12
CA HIS A 208 -13.04 -6.63 -5.65
C HIS A 208 -14.02 -6.19 -4.56
N SER A 209 -13.55 -5.42 -3.58
CA SER A 209 -14.37 -4.90 -2.49
C SER A 209 -13.77 -3.64 -1.88
N ASN A 210 -14.57 -2.92 -1.10
CA ASN A 210 -14.11 -1.82 -0.25
C ASN A 210 -13.85 -2.23 1.20
N ASN A 211 -14.01 -3.51 1.53
CA ASN A 211 -13.77 -4.05 2.86
C ASN A 211 -13.33 -5.51 2.78
N PHE A 212 -12.67 -5.99 3.83
CA PHE A 212 -12.18 -7.36 3.91
C PHE A 212 -13.21 -8.36 4.47
N TYR A 213 -14.35 -7.92 5.01
CA TYR A 213 -15.42 -8.86 5.38
C TYR A 213 -15.98 -9.57 4.15
N ASP A 214 -16.24 -8.84 3.08
CA ASP A 214 -16.71 -9.40 1.81
C ASP A 214 -15.63 -10.26 1.16
N VAL A 215 -14.37 -9.85 1.24
CA VAL A 215 -13.22 -10.65 0.78
C VAL A 215 -13.12 -11.96 1.56
N LEU A 216 -13.26 -11.93 2.88
CA LEU A 216 -13.24 -13.13 3.71
C LEU A 216 -14.39 -14.08 3.36
N ASN A 217 -15.60 -13.53 3.12
CA ASN A 217 -16.74 -14.31 2.67
C ASN A 217 -16.49 -14.95 1.30
N TYR A 218 -15.89 -14.21 0.37
CA TYR A 218 -15.48 -14.72 -0.94
C TYR A 218 -14.47 -15.87 -0.81
N ILE A 219 -13.41 -15.68 0.00
CA ILE A 219 -12.36 -16.68 0.23
C ILE A 219 -12.92 -17.93 0.91
N LYS A 220 -13.85 -17.80 1.85
CA LYS A 220 -14.48 -18.96 2.52
C LYS A 220 -15.39 -19.76 1.57
N SER A 221 -15.90 -19.12 0.52
CA SER A 221 -16.86 -19.73 -0.40
C SER A 221 -16.20 -20.37 -1.64
N ASN A 222 -14.87 -20.21 -1.82
CA ASN A 222 -14.12 -20.65 -3.00
C ASN A 222 -12.79 -21.34 -2.64
#